data_AF-A0A8H3GH43-F1
#
_entry.id   AF-A0A8H3GH43-F1
#
_cell.length_a   1.000
_cell.length_b   1.000
_cell.length_c   1.000
_cell.angle_alpha   90.00
_cell.angle_beta   90.00
_cell.angle_gamma   90.00
#
_symmetry.space_group_name_H-M   'P 1'
#
loop_
_entity.id
_entity.type
_entity.pdbx_description
1 polymer ?
#
loop_
_entity_poly.entity_id
_entity_poly.type
_entity_poly.pdbx_seq_one_letter_code
_entity_poly.pdbx_strand_id
1 'polypeptide(L)'
;MTAGPNLSYEWTDRNRRAIALPAPTYIDYVMTWVQNCLDDETTFPTRGGNEFPPAASSSFAACCKAIFMQLFRVFAHIYHAHFTDLLHLHSEGHFNSLFAHFLVFGQQYRLLEVKDIVGERGREAGVGELWERWRQMGILDA
;
A
#
# COMPACT_ATOMS: atom_id res chain seq x y z
N MET A 1 -1.28 -11.06 -8.40
CA MET A 1 -2.21 -9.91 -8.57
C MET A 1 -1.55 -8.86 -9.44
N THR A 2 -2.13 -8.51 -10.58
CA THR A 2 -1.52 -7.57 -11.54
C THR A 2 -1.83 -6.10 -11.19
N ALA A 3 -0.97 -5.18 -11.62
CA ALA A 3 -1.21 -3.74 -11.55
C ALA A 3 -0.69 -3.09 -12.83
N GLY A 4 -1.37 -3.42 -13.93
CA GLY A 4 -0.96 -3.10 -15.30
C GLY A 4 -0.48 -4.33 -16.07
N PRO A 5 -0.15 -4.16 -17.37
CA PRO A 5 0.25 -5.26 -18.24
C PRO A 5 1.58 -5.91 -17.83
N ASN A 6 2.51 -5.13 -17.26
CA ASN A 6 3.89 -5.58 -17.00
C ASN A 6 4.24 -5.70 -15.51
N LEU A 7 3.27 -5.55 -14.61
CA LEU A 7 3.50 -5.63 -13.16
C LEU A 7 2.59 -6.65 -12.50
N SER A 8 3.18 -7.65 -11.85
CA SER A 8 2.48 -8.66 -11.05
C SER A 8 3.08 -8.76 -9.66
N TYR A 9 2.22 -8.65 -8.65
CA TYR A 9 2.56 -8.86 -7.26
C TYR A 9 2.34 -10.31 -6.85
N GLU A 10 3.36 -10.88 -6.21
CA GLU A 10 3.37 -12.20 -5.60
C GLU A 10 3.24 -12.08 -4.08
N TRP A 11 2.64 -13.10 -3.48
CA TRP A 11 2.50 -13.20 -2.02
C TRP A 11 3.64 -14.04 -1.46
N THR A 12 4.19 -13.66 -0.31
CA THR A 12 5.21 -14.46 0.36
C THR A 12 4.55 -15.34 1.40
N ASP A 13 4.59 -16.66 1.21
CA ASP A 13 4.03 -17.62 2.17
C ASP A 13 4.87 -17.71 3.45
N ARG A 14 4.36 -18.46 4.45
CA ARG A 14 5.07 -18.71 5.72
C ARG A 14 6.43 -19.39 5.54
N ASN A 15 6.63 -20.07 4.42
CA ASN A 15 7.89 -20.74 4.05
C ASN A 15 8.81 -19.82 3.22
N ARG A 16 8.51 -18.52 3.15
CA ARG A 16 9.24 -17.51 2.36
C ARG A 16 9.25 -17.78 0.85
N ARG A 17 8.28 -18.53 0.34
CA ARG A 17 8.12 -18.75 -1.10
C ARG A 17 7.19 -17.69 -1.68
N ALA A 18 7.59 -17.15 -2.83
CA ALA A 18 6.72 -16.27 -3.60
C ALA A 18 5.69 -17.11 -4.35
N ILE A 19 4.41 -16.79 -4.18
CA ILE A 19 3.29 -17.47 -4.83
C ILE A 19 2.45 -16.46 -5.61
N ALA A 20 2.15 -16.81 -6.87
CA ALA A 20 1.21 -16.06 -7.68
C ALA A 20 -0.22 -16.41 -7.27
N LEU A 21 -0.97 -15.41 -6.84
CA LEU A 21 -2.39 -15.55 -6.46
C LEU A 21 -3.29 -14.71 -7.37
N PRO A 22 -4.53 -15.17 -7.65
CA PRO A 22 -5.57 -14.33 -8.21
C PRO A 22 -5.78 -13.08 -7.35
N ALA A 23 -6.16 -11.96 -7.98
CA ALA A 23 -6.38 -10.69 -7.31
C ALA A 23 -7.30 -10.76 -6.07
N PRO A 24 -8.50 -11.38 -6.12
CA PRO A 24 -9.37 -11.44 -4.95
C PRO A 24 -8.74 -12.20 -3.77
N THR A 25 -8.08 -13.33 -4.04
CA THR A 25 -7.37 -14.11 -3.01
C THR A 25 -6.18 -13.36 -2.44
N TYR A 26 -5.45 -12.63 -3.28
CA TYR A 26 -4.33 -11.80 -2.82
C TYR A 26 -4.81 -10.69 -1.87
N ILE A 27 -5.87 -9.98 -2.25
CA ILE A 27 -6.43 -8.88 -1.45
C ILE A 27 -6.97 -9.42 -0.13
N ASP A 28 -7.67 -10.56 -0.14
CA ASP A 28 -8.13 -11.22 1.09
C ASP A 28 -6.98 -11.55 2.05
N TYR A 29 -5.87 -12.08 1.52
CA TYR A 29 -4.67 -12.37 2.31
C TYR A 29 -4.02 -11.09 2.86
N VAL A 30 -3.95 -10.03 2.04
CA VAL A 30 -3.46 -8.71 2.49
C VAL A 30 -4.31 -8.19 3.64
N MET A 31 -5.64 -8.14 3.48
CA MET A 31 -6.55 -7.59 4.50
C MET A 31 -6.48 -8.40 5.79
N THR A 32 -6.50 -9.73 5.68
CA THR A 32 -6.37 -10.64 6.83
C THR A 32 -5.02 -10.46 7.53
N TRP A 33 -3.93 -10.34 6.79
CA TRP A 33 -2.60 -10.14 7.36
C TRP A 33 -2.47 -8.78 8.05
N VAL A 34 -2.97 -7.70 7.43
CA VAL A 34 -3.00 -6.36 8.04
C VAL A 34 -3.81 -6.38 9.33
N GLN A 35 -4.98 -7.00 9.35
CA GLN A 35 -5.80 -7.13 10.56
C GLN A 35 -5.03 -7.83 11.68
N ASN A 36 -4.39 -8.96 11.39
CA ASN A 36 -3.58 -9.68 12.38
C ASN A 36 -2.40 -8.84 12.90
N CYS A 37 -1.80 -7.99 12.07
CA CYS A 37 -0.76 -7.06 12.52
C CYS A 37 -1.30 -5.99 13.46
N LEU A 38 -2.50 -5.47 13.20
CA LEU A 38 -3.15 -4.46 14.05
C LEU A 38 -3.66 -5.05 15.36
N ASP A 39 -4.06 -6.32 15.36
CA ASP A 39 -4.55 -7.04 16.56
C ASP A 39 -3.42 -7.52 17.48
N ASP A 40 -2.17 -7.50 17.02
CA ASP A 40 -1.00 -7.83 17.84
C ASP A 40 -0.74 -6.74 18.88
N GLU A 41 -1.24 -6.94 20.10
CA GLU A 41 -1.05 -6.02 21.24
C GLU A 41 0.43 -5.77 21.58
N THR A 42 1.35 -6.63 21.13
CA THR A 42 2.79 -6.38 21.32
C THR A 42 3.34 -5.32 20.35
N THR A 43 2.68 -5.14 19.20
CA THR A 43 3.03 -4.13 18.19
C THR A 43 2.12 -2.91 18.29
N PHE A 44 0.81 -3.11 18.49
CA PHE A 44 -0.20 -2.06 18.64
C PHE A 44 -0.93 -2.20 19.99
N PRO A 45 -0.37 -1.66 21.08
CA PRO A 45 -0.97 -1.78 22.39
C PRO A 45 -2.33 -1.08 22.48
N THR A 46 -3.34 -1.80 22.99
CA THR A 46 -4.72 -1.30 23.14
C THR A 46 -5.07 -0.85 24.56
N ARG A 47 -4.24 -1.24 25.55
CA ARG A 47 -4.46 -0.94 26.97
C ARG A 47 -3.73 0.33 27.38
N GLY A 48 -4.44 1.23 28.04
CA GLY A 48 -3.85 2.45 28.58
C GLY A 48 -2.69 2.16 29.53
N GLY A 49 -1.57 2.88 29.36
CA GLY A 49 -0.34 2.68 30.13
C GLY A 49 0.69 1.78 29.47
N ASN A 50 0.34 1.06 28.40
CA ASN A 50 1.33 0.37 27.57
C ASN A 50 1.91 1.32 26.52
N GLU A 51 3.23 1.35 26.41
CA GLU A 51 3.92 2.12 25.37
C GLU A 51 4.08 1.27 24.11
N PHE A 52 4.08 1.93 22.94
CA PHE A 52 4.50 1.29 21.70
C PHE A 52 5.93 0.76 21.84
N PRO A 53 6.30 -0.34 21.15
CA PRO A 53 7.67 -0.82 21.12
C PRO A 53 8.64 0.31 20.79
N PRO A 54 9.79 0.42 21.47
CA PRO A 54 10.75 1.50 21.23
C PRO A 54 11.08 1.58 19.74
N ALA A 55 11.30 2.79 19.21
CA ALA A 55 11.66 2.98 17.80
C ALA A 55 12.95 2.23 17.38
N ALA A 56 13.81 1.90 18.35
CA ALA A 56 15.00 1.07 18.16
C ALA A 56 14.68 -0.43 18.02
N SER A 57 13.52 -0.89 18.50
CA SER A 57 12.98 -2.20 18.14
C SER A 57 12.48 -2.07 16.71
N SER A 58 13.08 -2.82 15.79
CA SER A 58 12.72 -2.76 14.36
C SER A 58 11.31 -3.29 14.06
N SER A 59 10.44 -3.48 15.07
CA SER A 59 9.15 -4.15 14.92
C SER A 59 8.06 -3.17 14.48
N PHE A 60 7.78 -2.11 15.24
CA PHE A 60 6.63 -1.24 14.97
C PHE A 60 6.73 -0.46 13.66
N ALA A 61 7.83 0.29 13.47
CA ALA A 61 8.02 1.09 12.26
C ALA A 61 8.12 0.21 11.00
N ALA A 62 8.77 -0.96 11.10
CA ALA A 62 8.84 -1.90 9.98
C ALA A 62 7.47 -2.54 9.69
N CYS A 63 6.68 -2.85 10.72
CA CYS A 63 5.31 -3.33 10.58
C CYS A 63 4.45 -2.29 9.85
N CYS A 64 4.48 -1.02 10.30
CA CYS A 64 3.78 0.07 9.63
C CYS A 64 4.20 0.21 8.16
N LYS A 65 5.51 0.19 7.87
CA LYS A 65 6.02 0.24 6.49
C LYS A 65 5.53 -0.95 5.66
N ALA A 66 5.52 -2.15 6.22
CA ALA A 66 5.04 -3.35 5.54
C ALA A 66 3.53 -3.31 5.26
N ILE A 67 2.72 -2.85 6.22
CA ILE A 67 1.27 -2.60 6.04
C ILE A 67 1.06 -1.61 4.89
N PHE A 68 1.75 -0.47 4.93
CA PHE A 68 1.62 0.58 3.92
C PHE A 68 1.97 0.06 2.52
N MET A 69 3.06 -0.71 2.40
CA MET A 69 3.47 -1.31 1.13
C MET A 69 2.43 -2.31 0.59
N GLN A 70 1.80 -3.12 1.44
CA GLN A 70 0.76 -4.05 0.98
C GLN A 70 -0.50 -3.32 0.53
N LEU A 71 -0.94 -2.30 1.27
CA LEU A 71 -2.10 -1.49 0.89
C LEU A 71 -1.84 -0.71 -0.41
N PHE A 72 -0.63 -0.20 -0.62
CA PHE A 72 -0.23 0.44 -1.88
C PHE A 72 -0.44 -0.48 -3.10
N ARG A 73 -0.12 -1.77 -2.97
CA ARG A 73 -0.33 -2.76 -4.06
C ARG A 73 -1.81 -2.94 -4.37
N VAL A 74 -2.68 -2.88 -3.36
CA VAL A 74 -4.14 -2.94 -3.54
C VAL A 74 -4.64 -1.70 -4.27
N PHE A 75 -4.18 -0.50 -3.90
CA PHE A 75 -4.48 0.73 -4.65
C PHE A 75 -4.06 0.61 -6.12
N ALA A 76 -2.83 0.19 -6.38
CA ALA A 76 -2.32 0.02 -7.74
C ALA A 76 -3.16 -0.96 -8.55
N HIS A 77 -3.57 -2.08 -7.96
CA HIS A 77 -4.45 -3.03 -8.63
C HIS A 77 -5.80 -2.41 -8.99
N ILE A 78 -6.44 -1.69 -8.05
CA ILE A 78 -7.75 -1.08 -8.27
C ILE A 78 -7.66 0.00 -9.38
N TYR A 79 -6.63 0.84 -9.38
CA TYR A 79 -6.42 1.84 -10.44
C TYR A 79 -6.30 1.21 -11.84
N HIS A 80 -5.67 0.04 -11.96
CA HIS A 80 -5.48 -0.62 -13.25
C HIS A 80 -6.65 -1.48 -13.69
N ALA A 81 -7.24 -2.26 -12.77
CA ALA A 81 -8.20 -3.30 -13.11
C ALA A 81 -9.66 -2.87 -12.89
N HIS A 82 -9.91 -1.92 -11.99
CA HIS A 82 -11.26 -1.63 -11.46
C HIS A 82 -11.62 -0.15 -11.44
N PHE A 83 -10.82 0.72 -12.07
CA PHE A 83 -11.12 2.16 -12.07
C PHE A 83 -12.42 2.48 -12.82
N THR A 84 -12.73 1.73 -13.89
CA THR A 84 -14.02 1.84 -14.60
C THR A 84 -15.20 1.53 -13.67
N ASP A 85 -15.06 0.56 -12.78
CA ASP A 85 -16.09 0.23 -11.79
C ASP A 85 -16.28 1.39 -10.80
N LEU A 86 -15.19 2.04 -10.36
CA LEU A 86 -15.26 3.24 -9.51
C LEU A 86 -15.99 4.40 -10.20
N LEU A 87 -15.76 4.60 -11.51
CA LEU A 87 -16.48 5.59 -12.31
C LEU A 87 -17.99 5.28 -12.38
N HIS A 88 -18.36 4.02 -12.58
CA HIS A 88 -19.78 3.61 -12.57
C HIS A 88 -20.45 3.86 -11.21
N LEU A 89 -19.69 3.71 -10.13
CA LEU A 89 -20.14 3.99 -8.76
C LEU A 89 -20.03 5.47 -8.37
N HIS A 90 -19.58 6.36 -9.28
CA HIS A 90 -19.33 7.78 -9.00
C HIS A 90 -18.48 8.00 -7.74
N SER A 91 -17.51 7.10 -7.52
CA SER A 91 -16.69 7.03 -6.30
C SER A 91 -15.23 7.37 -6.53
N GLU A 92 -14.86 7.75 -7.75
CA GLU A 92 -13.50 8.12 -8.13
C GLU A 92 -12.97 9.31 -7.32
N GLY A 93 -13.82 10.29 -6.99
CA GLY A 93 -13.43 11.44 -6.16
C GLY A 93 -13.00 11.03 -4.76
N HIS A 94 -13.75 10.11 -4.14
CA HIS A 94 -13.42 9.55 -2.82
C HIS A 94 -12.13 8.74 -2.87
N PHE A 95 -12.00 7.87 -3.87
CA PHE A 95 -10.84 7.00 -4.02
C PHE A 95 -9.56 7.81 -4.30
N ASN A 96 -9.64 8.82 -5.18
CA ASN A 96 -8.50 9.69 -5.49
C ASN A 96 -8.07 10.52 -4.28
N SER A 97 -9.03 11.08 -3.52
CA SER A 97 -8.73 11.85 -2.32
C SER A 97 -8.06 10.98 -1.24
N LEU A 98 -8.58 9.76 -1.04
CA LEU A 98 -7.99 8.78 -0.13
C LEU A 98 -6.55 8.43 -0.56
N PHE A 99 -6.33 8.18 -1.85
CA PHE A 99 -5.01 7.81 -2.36
C PHE A 99 -4.01 8.97 -2.31
N ALA A 100 -4.43 10.20 -2.61
CA ALA A 100 -3.58 11.38 -2.48
C ALA A 100 -3.12 11.57 -1.04
N HIS A 101 -4.04 11.49 -0.07
CA HIS A 101 -3.70 11.54 1.35
C HIS A 101 -2.75 10.40 1.76
N PHE A 102 -3.01 9.18 1.28
CA PHE A 102 -2.15 8.02 1.52
C PHE A 102 -0.72 8.25 1.02
N LEU A 103 -0.54 8.81 -0.18
CA LEU A 103 0.78 9.12 -0.74
C LEU A 103 1.51 10.20 0.07
N VAL A 104 0.84 11.31 0.39
CA VAL A 104 1.43 12.41 1.18
C VAL A 104 1.82 11.93 2.58
N PHE A 105 0.95 11.19 3.26
CA PHE A 105 1.24 10.59 4.56
C PHE A 105 2.41 9.61 4.48
N GLY A 106 2.40 8.73 3.47
CA GLY A 106 3.46 7.76 3.24
C GLY A 106 4.83 8.42 3.04
N GLN A 107 4.87 9.54 2.31
CA GLN A 107 6.09 10.32 2.09
C GLN A 107 6.54 11.04 3.37
N GLN A 108 5.63 11.72 4.07
CA GLN A 108 5.92 12.49 5.29
C GLN A 108 6.58 11.63 6.39
N TYR A 109 6.09 10.40 6.55
CA TYR A 109 6.60 9.47 7.57
C TYR A 109 7.58 8.42 7.02
N ARG A 110 8.05 8.57 5.77
CA ARG A 110 8.99 7.65 5.09
C ARG A 110 8.52 6.18 5.08
N LEU A 111 7.21 5.98 5.00
CA LEU A 111 6.58 4.67 4.84
C LEU A 111 6.58 4.21 3.37
N LEU A 112 6.58 5.17 2.43
CA LEU A 112 6.78 4.94 1.01
C LEU A 112 7.96 5.77 0.53
N GLU A 113 8.87 5.15 -0.20
CA GLU A 113 9.92 5.86 -0.92
C GLU A 113 9.50 6.07 -2.37
N VAL A 114 10.04 7.11 -3.02
CA VAL A 114 9.73 7.40 -4.43
C VAL A 114 9.96 6.18 -5.32
N LYS A 115 11.01 5.40 -5.05
CA LYS A 115 11.33 4.15 -5.77
C LYS A 115 10.21 3.10 -5.69
N ASP A 116 9.45 3.07 -4.60
CA ASP A 116 8.34 2.15 -4.42
C ASP A 116 7.14 2.56 -5.30
N ILE A 117 7.03 3.87 -5.58
CA ILE A 117 5.93 4.47 -6.33
C ILE A 117 6.21 4.55 -7.83
N VAL A 118 7.44 4.90 -8.23
CA VAL A 118 7.86 5.07 -9.64
C VAL A 118 8.54 3.83 -10.21
N GLY A 119 8.82 2.82 -9.38
CA GLY A 119 9.46 1.58 -9.78
C GLY A 119 10.98 1.73 -9.88
N GLU A 120 11.67 0.60 -9.89
CA GLU A 120 13.11 0.54 -10.19
C GLU A 120 13.33 0.73 -11.70
N ARG A 121 14.49 1.26 -12.11
CA ARG A 121 14.82 1.42 -13.54
C ARG A 121 14.62 0.09 -14.29
N GLY A 122 13.68 0.06 -15.23
CA GLY A 122 13.33 -1.12 -16.03
C GLY A 122 12.17 -1.96 -15.48
N ARG A 123 11.54 -1.57 -14.38
CA ARG A 123 10.28 -2.15 -13.87
C ARG A 123 9.21 -1.06 -13.86
N GLU A 124 8.08 -1.32 -14.52
CA GLU A 124 6.93 -0.41 -14.45
C GLU A 124 6.41 -0.30 -13.02
N ALA A 125 6.07 0.92 -12.63
CA ALA A 125 5.39 1.19 -11.38
C ALA A 125 3.89 1.17 -11.58
N GLY A 126 3.19 0.49 -10.68
CA GLY A 126 1.73 0.36 -10.75
C GLY A 126 0.99 1.70 -10.75
N VAL A 127 1.57 2.80 -10.24
CA VAL A 127 0.93 4.13 -10.28
C VAL A 127 1.92 5.27 -10.59
N GLY A 128 3.08 4.95 -11.16
CA GLY A 128 4.19 5.91 -11.30
C GLY A 128 3.83 7.12 -12.16
N GLU A 129 3.14 6.90 -13.28
CA GLU A 129 2.66 7.98 -14.15
C GLU A 129 1.60 8.85 -13.48
N LEU A 130 0.68 8.24 -12.71
CA LEU A 130 -0.36 8.95 -11.98
C LEU A 130 0.25 9.85 -10.91
N TRP A 131 1.21 9.31 -10.14
CA TRP A 131 1.95 10.06 -9.13
C TRP A 131 2.68 11.26 -9.72
N GLU A 132 3.39 11.05 -10.84
CA GLU A 132 4.12 12.12 -11.53
C GLU A 132 3.17 13.22 -12.01
N ARG A 133 2.02 12.86 -12.59
CA ARG A 133 0.99 13.83 -12.98
C ARG A 133 0.43 14.60 -11.79
N TRP A 134 0.09 13.93 -10.70
CA TRP A 134 -0.45 14.59 -9.51
C TRP A 134 0.56 15.52 -8.85
N ARG A 135 1.85 15.17 -8.87
CA ARG A 135 2.93 16.07 -8.45
C ARG A 135 2.98 17.32 -9.33
N GLN A 136 2.94 17.17 -10.65
CA GLN A 136 2.95 18.32 -11.58
C GLN A 136 1.72 19.23 -11.42
N MET A 137 0.60 18.67 -10.98
CA MET A 137 -0.63 19.41 -10.69
C MET A 137 -0.63 20.09 -9.30
N GLY A 138 0.42 19.91 -8.49
CA GLY A 138 0.48 20.44 -7.13
C GLY A 138 -0.48 19.76 -6.14
N ILE A 139 -1.04 18.59 -6.49
CA ILE A 139 -1.96 17.84 -5.62
C ILE A 139 -1.22 17.24 -4.41
N LEU A 140 0.06 16.91 -4.60
CA LEU A 140 0.90 16.24 -3.60
C LEU A 140 1.81 17.22 -2.83
N ASP A 141 1.78 18.50 -3.19
CA ASP A 141 2.57 19.56 -2.54
C ASP A 141 1.73 20.17 -1.41
N ALA A 142 1.64 19.46 -0.28
CA ALA A 142 1.01 19.95 0.95
C ALA A 142 2.05 20.46 1.96
#